data_AF-A0A3D9V4I2-F1
#
_entry.id   AF-A0A3D9V4I2-F1
#
_cell.length_a   1.000
_cell.length_b   1.000
_cell.length_c   1.000
_cell.angle_alpha   90.00
_cell.angle_beta   90.00
_cell.angle_gamma   90.00
#
_symmetry.space_group_name_H-M   'P 1'
#
loop_
_entity.id
_entity.type
_entity.pdbx_description
1 polymer ?
#
loop_
_entity_poly.entity_id
_entity_poly.type
_entity_poly.pdbx_seq_one_letter_code
_entity_poly.pdbx_strand_id
1 'polypeptide(L)'
;MAKGDLFGPEWHEVEDLTTGVKTLQLTDHKAHSHHLYFTNSGWYDDNQQLLFGSDRGGSSNLYSLDLRTGEYRQLTDLEEPPGSGSGAFQSTSVNPVRPEAYFWWRNTLVAIDLETLEERTLYTVPDGFHGGGQTNVTADGAYVCVNIGQDLSDRIPMDLGAGYVGMREYWAAKPRCQIVRVPTDGGEPSVVWEEDSWIGHVNTSPTRPNLLTFCHEGPWHLVDHRIWMLDLDTGEVWKLRPTAPNERVGHEYWFADGEHVGYHGWTEGGSPFHGAVRYDNTTVGEYPLSHTSTHFHSNDLNLIVGDGNRDRPFLLLWRLTEHGYEGPRVLLRHRGSFHIQAVHVHPRVSPDGRQILYTSDPRGYGNPYLVEIPDVETLPLLEEVEQPRS
;
A
#
# COMPACT_ATOMS: atom_id res chain seq x y z
N MET A 1 4.64 -24.87 -12.19
CA MET A 1 3.38 -24.23 -11.77
C MET A 1 2.99 -23.35 -12.93
N ALA A 2 1.69 -23.28 -13.22
CA ALA A 2 1.15 -22.65 -14.40
C ALA A 2 -0.08 -21.83 -14.03
N LYS A 3 -0.40 -20.88 -14.91
CA LYS A 3 -1.61 -20.07 -14.81
C LYS A 3 -2.85 -20.96 -14.72
N GLY A 4 -3.67 -20.72 -13.71
CA GLY A 4 -4.89 -21.47 -13.42
C GLY A 4 -4.71 -22.67 -12.50
N ASP A 5 -3.48 -23.04 -12.12
CA ASP A 5 -3.23 -24.08 -11.12
C ASP A 5 -3.94 -23.73 -9.80
N LEU A 6 -4.55 -24.75 -9.20
CA LEU A 6 -5.19 -24.68 -7.88
C LEU A 6 -4.34 -25.41 -6.86
N PHE A 7 -4.27 -24.83 -5.68
CA PHE A 7 -3.53 -25.38 -4.56
C PHE A 7 -4.42 -25.44 -3.32
N GLY A 8 -4.21 -26.48 -2.51
CA GLY A 8 -4.90 -26.62 -1.23
C GLY A 8 -4.44 -25.58 -0.21
N PRO A 9 -5.17 -25.46 0.92
CA PRO A 9 -4.84 -24.49 1.95
C PRO A 9 -3.47 -24.72 2.59
N GLU A 10 -2.70 -23.65 2.68
CA GLU A 10 -1.42 -23.58 3.44
C GLU A 10 -1.61 -22.90 4.80
N TRP A 11 -2.78 -22.31 5.05
CA TRP A 11 -2.98 -21.45 6.19
C TRP A 11 -2.90 -22.20 7.53
N HIS A 12 -2.47 -21.50 8.57
CA HIS A 12 -2.51 -22.05 9.93
C HIS A 12 -2.52 -20.94 10.97
N GLU A 13 -3.15 -21.23 12.10
CA GLU A 13 -3.19 -20.31 13.23
C GLU A 13 -1.83 -20.26 13.94
N VAL A 14 -1.41 -19.05 14.28
CA VAL A 14 -0.22 -18.77 15.09
C VAL A 14 -0.65 -17.90 16.27
N GLU A 15 -0.16 -18.22 17.46
CA GLU A 15 -0.39 -17.42 18.66
C GLU A 15 0.80 -16.47 18.88
N ASP A 16 0.51 -15.19 19.05
CA ASP A 16 1.53 -14.21 19.39
C ASP A 16 2.01 -14.40 20.83
N LEU A 17 3.33 -14.58 21.00
CA LEU A 17 3.93 -14.85 22.32
C LEU A 17 3.98 -13.62 23.25
N THR A 18 3.62 -12.44 22.75
CA THR A 18 3.62 -11.19 23.52
C THR A 18 2.24 -10.94 24.11
N THR A 19 1.18 -11.12 23.34
CA THR A 19 -0.19 -10.74 23.70
C THR A 19 -1.15 -11.93 23.80
N GLY A 20 -0.79 -13.10 23.26
CA GLY A 20 -1.67 -14.26 23.14
C GLY A 20 -2.71 -14.12 22.02
N VAL A 21 -2.66 -13.05 21.23
CA VAL A 21 -3.57 -12.85 20.09
C VAL A 21 -3.29 -13.90 19.02
N LYS A 22 -4.35 -14.52 18.52
CA LYS A 22 -4.30 -15.49 17.43
C LYS A 22 -4.34 -14.77 16.09
N THR A 23 -3.42 -15.14 15.20
CA THR A 23 -3.31 -14.63 13.82
C THR A 23 -3.28 -15.80 12.85
N LEU A 24 -3.87 -15.64 11.67
CA LEU A 24 -3.87 -16.64 10.62
C LEU A 24 -2.72 -16.34 9.65
N GLN A 25 -1.71 -17.20 9.59
CA GLN A 25 -0.73 -17.16 8.51
C GLN A 25 -1.38 -17.73 7.25
N LEU A 26 -1.36 -17.01 6.13
CA LEU A 26 -2.14 -17.37 4.93
C LEU A 26 -1.38 -18.26 3.93
N THR A 27 -0.05 -18.15 3.89
CA THR A 27 0.82 -18.98 3.02
C THR A 27 1.89 -19.68 3.85
N ASP A 28 2.45 -20.79 3.36
CA ASP A 28 3.55 -21.51 4.02
C ASP A 28 4.46 -22.20 2.99
N HIS A 29 5.13 -21.38 2.18
CA HIS A 29 6.05 -21.84 1.15
C HIS A 29 7.45 -21.25 1.36
N LYS A 30 8.50 -21.95 0.90
CA LYS A 30 9.89 -21.44 0.90
C LYS A 30 10.14 -20.44 -0.23
N ALA A 31 9.30 -19.42 -0.31
CA ALA A 31 9.36 -18.30 -1.24
C ALA A 31 8.72 -17.08 -0.59
N HIS A 32 9.11 -15.86 -0.97
CA HIS A 32 8.41 -14.69 -0.45
C HIS A 32 7.01 -14.63 -1.05
N SER A 33 6.02 -14.48 -0.17
CA SER A 33 4.66 -14.11 -0.50
C SER A 33 4.32 -12.84 0.27
N HIS A 34 3.60 -11.92 -0.37
CA HIS A 34 3.31 -10.62 0.19
C HIS A 34 1.93 -10.15 -0.26
N HIS A 35 1.24 -9.40 0.60
CA HIS A 35 0.04 -8.69 0.18
C HIS A 35 0.42 -7.49 -0.71
N LEU A 36 -0.58 -6.80 -1.26
CA LEU A 36 -0.38 -5.62 -2.10
C LEU A 36 0.19 -4.44 -1.28
N TYR A 37 0.47 -3.30 -1.89
CA TYR A 37 0.87 -2.12 -1.11
C TYR A 37 -0.29 -1.67 -0.20
N PHE A 38 -0.03 -1.15 1.00
CA PHE A 38 -1.08 -0.89 2.00
C PHE A 38 -2.13 0.13 1.55
N THR A 39 -1.87 0.95 0.53
CA THR A 39 -2.88 1.87 -0.04
C THR A 39 -3.81 1.18 -1.06
N ASN A 40 -3.46 0.00 -1.58
CA ASN A 40 -4.29 -0.80 -2.47
C ASN A 40 -4.96 -1.97 -1.76
N SER A 41 -6.28 -2.07 -1.92
CA SER A 41 -7.03 -3.25 -1.44
C SER A 41 -6.77 -4.44 -2.36
N GLY A 42 -6.31 -5.55 -1.79
CA GLY A 42 -6.29 -6.84 -2.49
C GLY A 42 -7.59 -7.63 -2.36
N TRP A 43 -8.52 -7.20 -1.51
CA TRP A 43 -9.80 -7.87 -1.33
C TRP A 43 -10.74 -7.63 -2.50
N TYR A 44 -11.44 -8.69 -2.90
CA TYR A 44 -12.51 -8.65 -3.89
C TYR A 44 -13.54 -9.74 -3.58
N ASP A 45 -14.62 -9.81 -4.38
CA ASP A 45 -15.71 -10.77 -4.18
C ASP A 45 -16.30 -10.66 -2.76
N ASP A 46 -16.78 -9.47 -2.38
CA ASP A 46 -17.34 -9.17 -1.05
C ASP A 46 -16.42 -9.59 0.12
N ASN A 47 -15.13 -9.25 -0.01
CA ASN A 47 -14.05 -9.60 0.92
C ASN A 47 -13.84 -11.11 1.12
N GLN A 48 -14.35 -11.97 0.23
CA GLN A 48 -14.17 -13.43 0.31
C GLN A 48 -12.91 -13.90 -0.40
N GLN A 49 -12.31 -13.07 -1.25
CA GLN A 49 -11.08 -13.40 -1.96
C GLN A 49 -10.02 -12.33 -1.70
N LEU A 50 -8.74 -12.73 -1.73
CA LEU A 50 -7.61 -11.85 -1.49
C LEU A 50 -6.49 -12.08 -2.51
N LEU A 51 -6.09 -11.02 -3.21
CA LEU A 51 -4.93 -11.02 -4.07
C LEU A 51 -3.62 -10.90 -3.28
N PHE A 52 -2.60 -11.64 -3.72
CA PHE A 52 -1.24 -11.57 -3.17
C PHE A 52 -0.19 -11.91 -4.24
N GLY A 53 1.01 -11.36 -4.09
CA GLY A 53 2.17 -11.73 -4.91
C GLY A 53 2.95 -12.87 -4.27
N SER A 54 3.51 -13.78 -5.07
CA SER A 54 4.37 -14.87 -4.58
C SER A 54 5.45 -15.23 -5.58
N ASP A 55 6.67 -15.44 -5.08
CA ASP A 55 7.84 -15.86 -5.86
C ASP A 55 7.92 -17.38 -6.02
N ARG A 56 6.87 -18.11 -5.61
CA ARG A 56 6.82 -19.56 -5.70
C ARG A 56 7.00 -19.98 -7.15
N GLY A 57 7.88 -20.95 -7.39
CA GLY A 57 8.22 -21.39 -8.75
C GLY A 57 9.39 -20.66 -9.38
N GLY A 58 10.01 -19.73 -8.65
CA GLY A 58 11.22 -19.02 -9.09
C GLY A 58 10.94 -17.78 -9.94
N SER A 59 9.70 -17.29 -9.97
CA SER A 59 9.31 -16.03 -10.60
C SER A 59 8.13 -15.43 -9.84
N SER A 60 8.10 -14.10 -9.73
CA SER A 60 7.00 -13.37 -9.11
C SER A 60 5.73 -13.56 -9.93
N ASN A 61 4.66 -14.03 -9.29
CA ASN A 61 3.34 -14.18 -9.91
C ASN A 61 2.22 -13.70 -8.98
N LEU A 62 1.08 -13.33 -9.59
CA LEU A 62 -0.12 -12.96 -8.87
C LEU A 62 -0.95 -14.21 -8.55
N TYR A 63 -1.48 -14.26 -7.33
CA TYR A 63 -2.32 -15.32 -6.84
C TYR A 63 -3.58 -14.72 -6.22
N SER A 64 -4.66 -15.52 -6.20
CA SER A 64 -5.85 -15.24 -5.40
C SER A 64 -6.06 -16.33 -4.37
N LEU A 65 -6.39 -15.94 -3.14
CA LEU A 65 -6.74 -16.81 -2.02
C LEU A 65 -8.24 -16.69 -1.70
N ASP A 66 -8.95 -17.82 -1.66
CA ASP A 66 -10.32 -17.89 -1.17
C ASP A 66 -10.31 -17.96 0.36
N LEU A 67 -10.79 -16.92 1.02
CA LEU A 67 -10.78 -16.81 2.48
C LEU A 67 -11.78 -17.75 3.17
N ARG A 68 -12.65 -18.43 2.42
CA ARG A 68 -13.62 -19.40 2.96
C ARG A 68 -13.03 -20.80 3.01
N THR A 69 -12.19 -21.16 2.03
CA THR A 69 -11.63 -22.52 1.89
C THR A 69 -10.13 -22.58 2.18
N GLY A 70 -9.43 -21.46 2.00
CA GLY A 70 -7.98 -21.33 2.09
C GLY A 70 -7.26 -21.81 0.83
N GLU A 71 -7.99 -22.27 -0.19
CA GLU A 71 -7.42 -22.63 -1.48
C GLU A 71 -6.98 -21.37 -2.21
N TYR A 72 -5.89 -21.46 -2.96
CA TYR A 72 -5.41 -20.36 -3.78
C TYR A 72 -5.16 -20.81 -5.22
N ARG A 73 -5.36 -19.87 -6.15
CA ARG A 73 -5.23 -20.03 -7.58
C ARG A 73 -4.10 -19.15 -8.10
N GLN A 74 -3.23 -19.71 -8.92
CA GLN A 74 -2.24 -18.91 -9.66
C GLN A 74 -2.93 -18.17 -10.80
N LEU A 75 -2.83 -16.84 -10.83
CA LEU A 75 -3.51 -16.00 -11.83
C LEU A 75 -2.64 -15.68 -13.03
N THR A 76 -1.32 -15.57 -12.83
CA THR A 76 -0.35 -15.26 -13.89
C THR A 76 0.72 -16.34 -13.99
N ASP A 77 1.39 -16.42 -15.13
CA ASP A 77 2.56 -17.30 -15.33
C ASP A 77 3.64 -16.53 -16.09
N LEU A 78 4.22 -15.55 -15.38
CA LEU A 78 5.20 -14.61 -15.90
C LEU A 78 6.60 -15.16 -15.65
N GLU A 79 7.45 -15.08 -16.69
CA GLU A 79 8.86 -15.44 -16.61
C GLU A 79 9.72 -14.20 -16.38
N GLU A 80 10.39 -14.15 -15.23
CA GLU A 80 11.32 -13.09 -14.87
C GLU A 80 12.77 -13.45 -15.23
N PRO A 81 13.58 -12.48 -15.69
CA PRO A 81 15.01 -12.73 -15.86
C PRO A 81 15.66 -13.04 -14.50
N PRO A 82 16.73 -13.87 -14.48
CA PRO A 82 17.47 -14.15 -13.26
C PRO A 82 17.95 -12.87 -12.56
N GLY A 83 17.74 -12.79 -11.25
CA GLY A 83 18.11 -11.62 -10.45
C GLY A 83 17.03 -10.53 -10.36
N SER A 84 15.82 -10.76 -10.90
CA SER A 84 14.66 -9.93 -10.59
C SER A 84 14.35 -9.98 -9.09
N GLY A 85 14.03 -8.83 -8.50
CA GLY A 85 13.68 -8.73 -7.08
C GLY A 85 12.26 -9.19 -6.79
N SER A 86 11.98 -9.50 -5.53
CA SER A 86 10.61 -9.78 -5.05
C SER A 86 9.78 -8.49 -4.98
N GLY A 87 8.44 -8.61 -5.03
CA GLY A 87 7.53 -7.48 -4.83
C GLY A 87 6.86 -6.93 -6.08
N ALA A 88 7.02 -7.58 -7.25
CA ALA A 88 6.54 -7.10 -8.54
C ALA A 88 5.04 -6.71 -8.56
N PHE A 89 4.23 -7.34 -7.70
CA PHE A 89 2.78 -7.14 -7.65
C PHE A 89 2.30 -6.16 -6.58
N GLN A 90 3.16 -5.50 -5.80
CA GLN A 90 2.70 -4.58 -4.74
C GLN A 90 1.87 -3.41 -5.27
N SER A 91 2.16 -2.93 -6.48
CA SER A 91 1.41 -1.84 -7.12
C SER A 91 0.08 -2.26 -7.76
N THR A 92 -0.30 -3.54 -7.69
CA THR A 92 -1.53 -4.09 -8.28
C THR A 92 -2.77 -3.44 -7.66
N SER A 93 -3.80 -3.16 -8.47
CA SER A 93 -5.11 -2.69 -7.99
C SER A 93 -6.24 -3.59 -8.50
N VAL A 94 -7.33 -3.65 -7.73
CA VAL A 94 -8.56 -4.37 -8.07
C VAL A 94 -9.60 -3.37 -8.57
N ASN A 95 -10.35 -3.73 -9.60
CA ASN A 95 -11.49 -2.96 -10.05
C ASN A 95 -12.66 -3.04 -9.04
N PRO A 96 -13.21 -1.91 -8.56
CA PRO A 96 -14.23 -1.92 -7.51
C PRO A 96 -15.61 -2.43 -7.99
N VAL A 97 -15.87 -2.53 -9.29
CA VAL A 97 -17.20 -2.89 -9.83
C VAL A 97 -17.24 -4.19 -10.63
N ARG A 98 -16.08 -4.83 -10.87
CA ARG A 98 -15.99 -6.11 -11.60
C ARG A 98 -14.76 -6.93 -11.18
N PRO A 99 -14.75 -8.27 -11.37
CA PRO A 99 -13.62 -9.12 -10.99
C PRO A 99 -12.44 -8.98 -11.97
N GLU A 100 -11.79 -7.82 -11.98
CA GLU A 100 -10.62 -7.52 -12.81
C GLU A 100 -9.53 -6.86 -11.96
N ALA A 101 -8.27 -7.17 -12.23
CA ALA A 101 -7.12 -6.53 -11.57
C ALA A 101 -6.15 -5.96 -12.61
N TYR A 102 -5.34 -4.99 -12.16
CA TYR A 102 -4.39 -4.29 -13.01
C TYR A 102 -3.01 -4.28 -12.37
N PHE A 103 -1.99 -4.68 -13.14
CA PHE A 103 -0.62 -4.76 -12.67
C PHE A 103 0.36 -4.36 -13.76
N TRP A 104 1.58 -4.01 -13.34
CA TRP A 104 2.67 -3.76 -14.26
C TRP A 104 3.38 -5.06 -14.60
N TRP A 105 3.59 -5.28 -15.89
CA TRP A 105 4.55 -6.27 -16.38
C TRP A 105 5.53 -5.58 -17.30
N ARG A 106 6.78 -5.48 -16.85
CA ARG A 106 7.82 -4.67 -17.51
C ARG A 106 7.30 -3.24 -17.72
N ASN A 107 7.34 -2.73 -18.95
CA ASN A 107 6.83 -1.39 -19.30
C ASN A 107 5.40 -1.42 -19.85
N THR A 108 4.59 -2.40 -19.44
CA THR A 108 3.18 -2.50 -19.85
C THR A 108 2.24 -2.61 -18.67
N LEU A 109 1.14 -1.87 -18.73
CA LEU A 109 0.02 -2.02 -17.81
C LEU A 109 -0.90 -3.13 -18.37
N VAL A 110 -1.13 -4.15 -17.56
CA VAL A 110 -1.91 -5.33 -17.94
C VAL A 110 -3.16 -5.39 -17.07
N ALA A 111 -4.31 -5.62 -17.71
CA ALA A 111 -5.54 -6.05 -17.06
C ALA A 111 -5.63 -7.57 -17.06
N ILE A 112 -6.11 -8.17 -15.97
CA ILE A 112 -6.45 -9.58 -15.88
C ILE A 112 -7.85 -9.76 -15.31
N ASP A 113 -8.68 -10.50 -16.03
CA ASP A 113 -9.98 -10.95 -15.53
C ASP A 113 -9.75 -12.07 -14.49
N LEU A 114 -10.26 -11.89 -13.27
CA LEU A 114 -9.98 -12.77 -12.13
C LEU A 114 -10.75 -14.10 -12.19
N GLU A 115 -11.70 -14.25 -13.11
CA GLU A 115 -12.48 -15.47 -13.30
C GLU A 115 -11.91 -16.31 -14.44
N THR A 116 -11.85 -15.72 -15.63
CA THR A 116 -11.41 -16.34 -16.90
C THR A 116 -9.89 -16.40 -17.04
N LEU A 117 -9.18 -15.53 -16.31
CA LEU A 117 -7.75 -15.29 -16.44
C LEU A 117 -7.34 -14.71 -17.81
N GLU A 118 -8.25 -14.12 -18.58
CA GLU A 118 -7.86 -13.41 -19.80
C GLU A 118 -7.01 -12.19 -19.45
N GLU A 119 -5.88 -11.99 -20.15
CA GLU A 119 -4.99 -10.85 -19.97
C GLU A 119 -5.07 -9.89 -21.17
N ARG A 120 -5.10 -8.59 -20.90
CA ARG A 120 -5.16 -7.54 -21.92
C ARG A 120 -4.13 -6.45 -21.59
N THR A 121 -3.27 -6.12 -22.56
CA THR A 121 -2.41 -4.93 -22.43
C THR A 121 -3.24 -3.67 -22.63
N LEU A 122 -3.30 -2.82 -21.62
CA LEU A 122 -4.04 -1.55 -21.67
C LEU A 122 -3.16 -0.37 -22.09
N TYR A 123 -1.89 -0.39 -21.68
CA TYR A 123 -0.97 0.72 -21.92
C TYR A 123 0.47 0.23 -22.02
N THR A 124 1.24 0.79 -22.94
CA THR A 124 2.69 0.60 -23.05
C THR A 124 3.35 1.94 -22.78
N VAL A 125 4.29 1.96 -21.83
CA VAL A 125 5.01 3.18 -21.45
C VAL A 125 5.84 3.66 -22.66
N PRO A 126 5.77 4.95 -23.01
CA PRO A 126 6.53 5.50 -24.12
C PRO A 126 8.04 5.49 -23.84
N ASP A 127 8.82 5.50 -24.92
CA ASP A 127 10.28 5.60 -24.86
C ASP A 127 10.73 6.83 -24.04
N GLY A 128 11.76 6.65 -23.20
CA GLY A 128 12.28 7.69 -22.31
C GLY A 128 11.52 7.81 -20.97
N PHE A 129 10.50 6.98 -20.74
CA PHE A 129 9.82 6.84 -19.46
C PHE A 129 9.89 5.40 -18.95
N HIS A 130 9.71 5.23 -17.64
CA HIS A 130 9.48 3.96 -16.99
C HIS A 130 8.11 3.94 -16.29
N GLY A 131 7.51 2.76 -16.24
CA GLY A 131 6.31 2.47 -15.45
C GLY A 131 6.67 1.89 -14.08
N GLY A 132 5.76 1.11 -13.51
CA GLY A 132 5.99 0.42 -12.22
C GLY A 132 5.58 1.23 -10.99
N GLY A 133 5.09 2.46 -11.17
CA GLY A 133 4.44 3.23 -10.10
C GLY A 133 3.11 2.61 -9.65
N GLN A 134 2.48 3.21 -8.64
CA GLN A 134 1.21 2.70 -8.10
C GLN A 134 0.13 2.68 -9.19
N THR A 135 -0.67 1.61 -9.24
CA THR A 135 -1.91 1.58 -10.02
C THR A 135 -3.09 1.80 -9.10
N ASN A 136 -4.11 2.54 -9.53
CA ASN A 136 -5.36 2.68 -8.77
C ASN A 136 -6.54 2.90 -9.72
N VAL A 137 -7.71 2.38 -9.37
CA VAL A 137 -8.88 2.33 -10.26
C VAL A 137 -9.93 3.30 -9.74
N THR A 138 -10.47 4.14 -10.63
CA THR A 138 -11.56 5.07 -10.29
C THR A 138 -12.74 4.33 -9.67
N ALA A 139 -13.47 4.98 -8.76
CA ALA A 139 -14.57 4.37 -8.00
C ALA A 139 -15.66 3.70 -8.87
N ASP A 140 -15.84 4.16 -10.11
CA ASP A 140 -16.77 3.61 -11.09
C ASP A 140 -16.19 2.46 -11.94
N GLY A 141 -14.92 2.14 -11.75
CA GLY A 141 -14.18 1.10 -12.48
C GLY A 141 -13.85 1.44 -13.93
N ALA A 142 -14.04 2.69 -14.37
CA ALA A 142 -13.90 3.07 -15.78
C ALA A 142 -12.45 3.31 -16.21
N TYR A 143 -11.58 3.72 -15.27
CA TYR A 143 -10.19 4.05 -15.57
C TYR A 143 -9.22 3.48 -14.53
N VAL A 144 -8.07 3.03 -15.01
CA VAL A 144 -6.87 2.85 -14.18
C VAL A 144 -6.03 4.11 -14.30
N CYS A 145 -5.75 4.75 -13.17
CA CYS A 145 -4.83 5.86 -13.06
C CYS A 145 -3.46 5.35 -12.64
N VAL A 146 -2.43 5.79 -13.34
CA VAL A 146 -1.04 5.39 -13.09
C VAL A 146 -0.10 6.60 -13.19
N ASN A 147 1.03 6.55 -12.50
CA ASN A 147 2.14 7.47 -12.78
C ASN A 147 3.24 6.78 -13.61
N ILE A 148 3.86 7.56 -14.49
CA ILE A 148 5.11 7.20 -15.17
C ILE A 148 6.14 8.30 -14.94
N GLY A 149 7.42 7.93 -14.89
CA GLY A 149 8.53 8.85 -14.65
C GLY A 149 9.57 8.77 -15.74
N GLN A 150 10.29 9.88 -15.95
CA GLN A 150 11.41 9.92 -16.88
C GLN A 150 12.42 8.84 -16.51
N ASP A 151 12.81 8.05 -17.49
CA ASP A 151 13.86 7.05 -17.32
C ASP A 151 15.22 7.75 -17.30
N LEU A 152 15.90 7.65 -16.15
CA LEU A 152 17.25 8.18 -15.92
C LEU A 152 18.22 7.06 -15.53
N SER A 153 17.86 5.79 -15.78
CA SER A 153 18.65 4.62 -15.37
C SER A 153 20.03 4.54 -16.02
N ASP A 154 20.24 5.22 -17.14
CA ASP A 154 21.54 5.37 -17.80
C ASP A 154 22.54 6.25 -17.01
N ARG A 155 22.03 7.07 -16.08
CA ARG A 155 22.80 8.06 -15.33
C ARG A 155 22.68 7.92 -13.81
N ILE A 156 21.55 7.43 -13.32
CA ILE A 156 21.23 7.30 -11.91
C ILE A 156 20.89 5.82 -11.64
N PRO A 157 21.79 5.07 -11.00
CA PRO A 157 21.46 3.73 -10.51
C PRO A 157 20.33 3.81 -9.48
N MET A 158 19.26 3.04 -9.69
CA MET A 158 18.08 3.03 -8.82
C MET A 158 17.77 1.63 -8.32
N ASP A 159 17.49 1.52 -7.03
CA ASP A 159 16.89 0.34 -6.40
C ASP A 159 16.04 0.80 -5.20
N LEU A 160 14.79 1.14 -5.49
CA LEU A 160 13.83 1.60 -4.48
C LEU A 160 13.25 0.43 -3.66
N GLY A 161 13.28 -0.78 -4.22
CA GLY A 161 12.77 -2.00 -3.59
C GLY A 161 13.70 -2.54 -2.50
N ALA A 162 15.01 -2.36 -2.67
CA ALA A 162 16.05 -2.79 -1.74
C ALA A 162 16.96 -1.64 -1.31
N GLY A 163 16.50 -0.88 -0.31
CA GLY A 163 17.34 0.11 0.38
C GLY A 163 17.28 1.54 -0.15
N TYR A 164 16.31 1.86 -1.04
CA TYR A 164 16.06 3.23 -1.53
C TYR A 164 17.27 3.87 -2.24
N VAL A 165 18.04 3.06 -2.96
CA VAL A 165 19.22 3.53 -3.71
C VAL A 165 18.80 4.47 -4.83
N GLY A 166 19.50 5.60 -4.97
CA GLY A 166 19.24 6.60 -6.01
C GLY A 166 18.07 7.55 -5.73
N MET A 167 17.35 7.38 -4.61
CA MET A 167 16.17 8.18 -4.27
C MET A 167 16.46 9.68 -4.23
N ARG A 168 17.58 10.08 -3.60
CA ARG A 168 17.93 11.51 -3.49
C ARG A 168 18.36 12.10 -4.83
N GLU A 169 19.13 11.35 -5.60
CA GLU A 169 19.66 11.74 -6.90
C GLU A 169 18.52 11.88 -7.92
N TYR A 170 17.60 10.91 -7.97
CA TYR A 170 16.44 10.95 -8.85
C TYR A 170 15.51 12.11 -8.50
N TRP A 171 15.19 12.29 -7.21
CA TRP A 171 14.45 13.47 -6.74
C TRP A 171 15.13 14.80 -7.17
N ALA A 172 16.43 14.94 -6.93
CA ALA A 172 17.17 16.16 -7.24
C ALA A 172 17.27 16.44 -8.75
N ALA A 173 17.14 15.41 -9.59
CA ALA A 173 17.13 15.53 -11.04
C ALA A 173 15.84 16.14 -11.59
N LYS A 174 14.76 16.21 -10.79
CA LYS A 174 13.44 16.73 -11.20
C LYS A 174 12.95 16.04 -12.47
N PRO A 175 12.76 14.72 -12.44
CA PRO A 175 12.35 13.95 -13.61
C PRO A 175 11.01 14.46 -14.13
N ARG A 176 10.82 14.40 -15.44
CA ARG A 176 9.49 14.58 -16.03
C ARG A 176 8.61 13.41 -15.57
N CYS A 177 7.54 13.68 -14.84
CA CYS A 177 6.56 12.67 -14.46
C CYS A 177 5.18 13.02 -14.99
N GLN A 178 4.40 11.99 -15.32
CA GLN A 178 3.05 12.10 -15.83
C GLN A 178 2.10 11.23 -15.00
N ILE A 179 0.88 11.72 -14.80
CA ILE A 179 -0.27 10.91 -14.39
C ILE A 179 -1.08 10.61 -15.65
N VAL A 180 -1.26 9.33 -15.93
CA VAL A 180 -1.97 8.82 -17.10
C VAL A 180 -3.26 8.15 -16.64
N ARG A 181 -4.36 8.54 -17.26
CA ARG A 181 -5.67 7.89 -17.12
C ARG A 181 -5.86 6.93 -18.29
N VAL A 182 -6.02 5.64 -17.99
CA VAL A 182 -6.12 4.55 -18.97
C VAL A 182 -7.52 3.92 -18.90
N PRO A 183 -8.31 3.89 -20.00
CA PRO A 183 -9.62 3.24 -20.01
C PRO A 183 -9.53 1.73 -19.73
N THR A 184 -10.34 1.20 -18.82
CA THR A 184 -10.32 -0.23 -18.43
C THR A 184 -10.91 -1.16 -19.50
N ASP A 185 -11.77 -0.63 -20.36
CA ASP A 185 -12.34 -1.36 -21.51
C ASP A 185 -11.49 -1.26 -22.78
N GLY A 186 -10.32 -0.63 -22.68
CA GLY A 186 -9.49 -0.27 -23.82
C GLY A 186 -9.92 1.06 -24.46
N GLY A 187 -9.05 1.61 -25.30
CA GLY A 187 -9.20 2.95 -25.86
C GLY A 187 -7.93 3.76 -25.68
N GLU A 188 -7.98 5.03 -26.08
CA GLU A 188 -6.81 5.92 -26.02
C GLU A 188 -6.56 6.42 -24.59
N PRO A 189 -5.38 6.16 -24.01
CA PRO A 189 -4.96 6.76 -22.74
C PRO A 189 -4.78 8.27 -22.86
N SER A 190 -4.95 8.99 -21.75
CA SER A 190 -4.74 10.44 -21.70
C SER A 190 -3.85 10.83 -20.52
N VAL A 191 -2.84 11.67 -20.78
CA VAL A 191 -2.09 12.36 -19.71
C VAL A 191 -3.00 13.41 -19.09
N VAL A 192 -3.29 13.28 -17.80
CA VAL A 192 -4.17 14.18 -17.04
C VAL A 192 -3.41 15.17 -16.18
N TRP A 193 -2.14 14.88 -15.87
CA TRP A 193 -1.23 15.80 -15.20
C TRP A 193 0.21 15.50 -15.58
N GLU A 194 1.06 16.53 -15.61
CA GLU A 194 2.47 16.40 -15.95
C GLU A 194 3.30 17.52 -15.29
N GLU A 195 4.45 17.16 -14.72
CA GLU A 195 5.34 18.10 -14.03
C GLU A 195 6.80 17.63 -14.05
N ASP A 196 7.75 18.57 -13.92
CA ASP A 196 9.17 18.29 -13.65
C ASP A 196 9.39 18.12 -12.13
N SER A 197 8.77 17.08 -11.58
CA SER A 197 8.85 16.68 -10.18
C SER A 197 8.66 15.18 -10.11
N TRP A 198 9.30 14.51 -9.15
CA TRP A 198 9.09 13.08 -8.98
C TRP A 198 7.69 12.83 -8.42
N ILE A 199 6.78 12.35 -9.27
CA ILE A 199 5.40 12.01 -8.86
C ILE A 199 5.32 10.53 -8.44
N GLY A 200 4.65 10.27 -7.32
CA GLY A 200 4.32 8.94 -6.82
C GLY A 200 2.93 8.87 -6.18
N HIS A 201 2.60 7.73 -5.56
CA HIS A 201 1.38 7.51 -4.76
C HIS A 201 0.09 8.01 -5.44
N VAL A 202 -0.15 7.63 -6.69
CA VAL A 202 -1.45 7.89 -7.34
C VAL A 202 -2.51 7.01 -6.66
N ASN A 203 -3.43 7.62 -5.91
CA ASN A 203 -4.53 6.94 -5.23
C ASN A 203 -5.86 7.61 -5.62
N THR A 204 -6.74 6.87 -6.30
CA THR A 204 -8.09 7.36 -6.63
C THR A 204 -9.02 7.23 -5.42
N SER A 205 -9.97 8.16 -5.28
CA SER A 205 -10.98 8.06 -4.22
C SER A 205 -11.85 6.81 -4.43
N PRO A 206 -12.18 6.05 -3.36
CA PRO A 206 -13.04 4.88 -3.43
C PRO A 206 -14.52 5.22 -3.70
N THR A 207 -14.94 6.48 -3.59
CA THR A 207 -16.36 6.90 -3.77
C THR A 207 -16.54 8.04 -4.76
N ARG A 208 -15.46 8.77 -5.11
CA ARG A 208 -15.46 9.91 -6.04
C ARG A 208 -14.64 9.56 -7.28
N PRO A 209 -15.26 9.14 -8.41
CA PRO A 209 -14.52 8.66 -9.57
C PRO A 209 -13.64 9.73 -10.24
N ASN A 210 -13.94 11.01 -10.03
CA ASN A 210 -13.18 12.12 -10.58
C ASN A 210 -12.02 12.59 -9.70
N LEU A 211 -11.85 12.10 -8.48
CA LEU A 211 -10.81 12.59 -7.56
C LEU A 211 -9.70 11.57 -7.35
N LEU A 212 -8.45 12.04 -7.35
CA LEU A 212 -7.30 11.27 -6.91
C LEU A 212 -6.30 12.14 -6.15
N THR A 213 -5.56 11.52 -5.24
CA THR A 213 -4.33 12.10 -4.69
C THR A 213 -3.12 11.61 -5.45
N PHE A 214 -2.09 12.43 -5.47
CA PHE A 214 -0.73 12.05 -5.84
C PHE A 214 0.26 12.77 -4.92
N CYS A 215 1.52 12.38 -4.96
CA CYS A 215 2.54 13.08 -4.19
C CYS A 215 3.76 13.48 -4.99
N HIS A 216 4.47 14.48 -4.45
CA HIS A 216 5.87 14.70 -4.78
C HIS A 216 6.73 13.80 -3.88
N GLU A 217 7.38 12.82 -4.49
CA GLU A 217 8.28 11.91 -3.81
C GLU A 217 9.64 12.53 -3.53
N GLY A 218 10.38 11.94 -2.59
CA GLY A 218 11.75 12.32 -2.27
C GLY A 218 12.06 12.28 -0.78
N PRO A 219 13.27 12.70 -0.37
CA PRO A 219 13.61 12.77 1.04
C PRO A 219 12.65 13.71 1.78
N TRP A 220 11.98 13.19 2.82
CA TRP A 220 10.88 13.87 3.52
C TRP A 220 11.17 15.30 4.00
N HIS A 221 12.44 15.62 4.28
CA HIS A 221 12.88 16.94 4.75
C HIS A 221 13.24 17.92 3.61
N LEU A 222 13.19 17.46 2.35
CA LEU A 222 13.52 18.26 1.17
C LEU A 222 12.32 18.48 0.23
N VAL A 223 11.28 17.66 0.36
CA VAL A 223 9.99 17.87 -0.32
C VAL A 223 9.29 19.06 0.34
N ASP A 224 8.93 20.07 -0.44
CA ASP A 224 8.30 21.31 0.06
C ASP A 224 6.83 21.09 0.41
N HIS A 225 6.13 20.29 -0.39
CA HIS A 225 4.76 19.87 -0.13
C HIS A 225 4.47 18.51 -0.76
N ARG A 226 3.94 17.58 0.04
CA ARG A 226 3.78 16.20 -0.41
C ARG A 226 2.42 15.89 -1.01
N ILE A 227 1.30 16.25 -0.37
CA ILE A 227 -0.02 15.69 -0.71
C ILE A 227 -0.78 16.61 -1.68
N TRP A 228 -0.95 16.18 -2.91
CA TRP A 228 -1.67 16.91 -3.94
C TRP A 228 -2.99 16.21 -4.27
N MET A 229 -4.00 17.00 -4.62
CA MET A 229 -5.25 16.51 -5.17
C MET A 229 -5.34 16.87 -6.65
N LEU A 230 -5.92 15.99 -7.44
CA LEU A 230 -6.24 16.18 -8.86
C LEU A 230 -7.71 15.83 -9.10
N ASP A 231 -8.44 16.74 -9.72
CA ASP A 231 -9.75 16.47 -10.31
C ASP A 231 -9.60 16.10 -11.79
N LEU A 232 -9.96 14.87 -12.14
CA LEU A 232 -9.84 14.27 -13.47
C LEU A 232 -10.80 14.87 -14.50
N ASP A 233 -11.88 15.51 -14.07
CA ASP A 233 -12.87 16.11 -14.96
C ASP A 233 -12.45 17.53 -15.37
N THR A 234 -11.86 18.29 -14.44
CA THR A 234 -11.48 19.69 -14.65
C THR A 234 -10.00 19.88 -14.94
N GLY A 235 -9.15 18.93 -14.56
CA GLY A 235 -7.69 19.05 -14.56
C GLY A 235 -7.16 19.97 -13.45
N GLU A 236 -8.00 20.36 -12.50
CA GLU A 236 -7.59 21.21 -11.38
C GLU A 236 -6.69 20.44 -10.42
N VAL A 237 -5.57 21.07 -10.04
CA VAL A 237 -4.62 20.54 -9.04
C VAL A 237 -4.46 21.54 -7.91
N TRP A 238 -4.55 21.06 -6.68
CA TRP A 238 -4.37 21.88 -5.48
C TRP A 238 -3.62 21.16 -4.38
N LYS A 239 -3.01 21.96 -3.50
CA LYS A 239 -2.36 21.49 -2.28
C LYS A 239 -3.43 20.98 -1.31
N LEU A 240 -3.40 19.70 -0.99
CA LEU A 240 -4.23 19.13 0.04
C LEU A 240 -3.45 19.16 1.35
N ARG A 241 -4.02 19.81 2.37
CA ARG A 241 -3.36 20.06 3.66
C ARG A 241 -1.98 20.72 3.45
N PRO A 242 -1.92 22.04 3.26
CA PRO A 242 -0.66 22.76 3.13
C PRO A 242 0.34 22.45 4.27
N THR A 243 1.59 22.18 3.92
CA THR A 243 2.65 21.78 4.86
C THR A 243 3.35 23.02 5.42
N ALA A 244 3.58 23.07 6.73
CA ALA A 244 4.36 24.13 7.36
C ALA A 244 5.87 23.92 7.11
N PRO A 245 6.71 24.97 7.18
CA PRO A 245 8.16 24.80 7.12
C PRO A 245 8.66 23.76 8.13
N ASN A 246 9.61 22.91 7.72
CA ASN A 246 10.23 21.85 8.54
C ASN A 246 9.29 20.72 9.01
N GLU A 247 8.01 20.80 8.69
CA GLU A 247 7.07 19.70 8.90
C GLU A 247 7.28 18.62 7.84
N ARG A 248 7.05 17.37 8.22
CA ARG A 248 7.23 16.22 7.35
C ARG A 248 5.97 15.38 7.38
N VAL A 249 5.33 15.20 6.24
CA VAL A 249 4.06 14.46 6.10
C VAL A 249 4.22 13.45 4.97
N GLY A 250 3.54 12.30 5.07
CA GLY A 250 3.45 11.34 3.98
C GLY A 250 2.70 10.07 4.31
N HIS A 251 2.89 9.07 3.43
CA HIS A 251 2.11 7.83 3.41
C HIS A 251 0.60 8.10 3.40
N GLU A 252 0.18 9.04 2.56
CA GLU A 252 -1.21 9.41 2.36
C GLU A 252 -2.04 8.30 1.70
N TYR A 253 -3.28 8.14 2.14
CA TYR A 253 -4.25 7.18 1.62
C TYR A 253 -5.68 7.68 1.81
N TRP A 254 -6.62 7.19 1.00
CA TRP A 254 -8.04 7.48 1.18
C TRP A 254 -8.65 6.67 2.32
N PHE A 255 -9.48 7.31 3.12
CA PHE A 255 -10.42 6.62 4.01
C PHE A 255 -11.55 5.96 3.22
N ALA A 256 -12.27 5.06 3.88
CA ALA A 256 -13.33 4.28 3.27
C ALA A 256 -14.51 5.13 2.77
N ASP A 257 -14.71 6.32 3.32
CA ASP A 257 -15.75 7.25 2.86
C ASP A 257 -15.43 7.90 1.50
N GLY A 258 -14.17 7.85 1.07
CA GLY A 258 -13.65 8.51 -0.13
C GLY A 258 -13.77 10.03 -0.15
N GLU A 259 -14.00 10.63 1.02
CA GLU A 259 -14.05 12.08 1.23
C GLU A 259 -12.80 12.57 1.94
N HIS A 260 -12.22 11.75 2.82
CA HIS A 260 -11.05 12.10 3.63
C HIS A 260 -9.80 11.34 3.20
N VAL A 261 -8.68 12.05 3.26
CA VAL A 261 -7.34 11.51 3.02
C VAL A 261 -6.62 11.45 4.36
N GLY A 262 -6.31 10.23 4.82
CA GLY A 262 -5.49 9.98 5.99
C GLY A 262 -4.01 10.11 5.69
N TYR A 263 -3.23 10.52 6.69
CA TYR A 263 -1.78 10.67 6.59
C TYR A 263 -1.16 10.71 7.99
N HIS A 264 0.16 10.58 8.05
CA HIS A 264 0.92 10.78 9.28
C HIS A 264 2.15 11.64 9.02
N GLY A 265 2.78 12.08 10.10
CA GLY A 265 3.96 12.92 9.98
C GLY A 265 4.57 13.30 11.30
N TRP A 266 5.47 14.28 11.21
CA TRP A 266 6.13 14.92 12.32
C TRP A 266 5.97 16.42 12.20
N THR A 267 5.53 17.05 13.28
CA THR A 267 5.49 18.52 13.39
C THR A 267 6.88 19.12 13.27
N GLU A 268 6.98 20.45 13.15
CA GLU A 268 8.28 21.16 13.19
C GLU A 268 9.10 20.82 14.45
N GLY A 269 8.45 20.61 15.59
CA GLY A 269 9.09 20.19 16.84
C GLY A 269 9.51 18.71 16.88
N GLY A 270 9.25 17.95 15.82
CA GLY A 270 9.56 16.53 15.71
C GLY A 270 8.56 15.60 16.42
N SER A 271 7.45 16.11 16.93
CA SER A 271 6.41 15.29 17.56
C SER A 271 5.61 14.54 16.48
N PRO A 272 5.41 13.22 16.60
CA PRO A 272 4.62 12.47 15.64
C PRO A 272 3.13 12.76 15.78
N PHE A 273 2.41 12.67 14.67
CA PHE A 273 0.95 12.81 14.64
C PHE A 273 0.36 11.91 13.55
N HIS A 274 -0.93 11.64 13.66
CA HIS A 274 -1.77 11.08 12.59
C HIS A 274 -3.00 11.97 12.41
N GLY A 275 -3.50 12.07 11.20
CA GLY A 275 -4.71 12.83 10.93
C GLY A 275 -5.32 12.54 9.59
N ALA A 276 -6.37 13.31 9.30
CA ALA A 276 -7.05 13.29 8.02
C ALA A 276 -7.56 14.67 7.64
N VAL A 277 -7.66 14.87 6.34
CA VAL A 277 -8.17 16.09 5.71
C VAL A 277 -9.22 15.72 4.69
N ARG A 278 -10.34 16.46 4.65
CA ARG A 278 -11.32 16.31 3.59
C ARG A 278 -10.73 16.83 2.27
N TYR A 279 -11.08 16.21 1.15
CA TYR A 279 -10.51 16.50 -0.18
C TYR A 279 -10.51 17.99 -0.59
N ASP A 280 -11.42 18.79 -0.02
CA ASP A 280 -11.58 20.23 -0.29
C ASP A 280 -10.94 21.14 0.78
N ASN A 281 -10.12 20.58 1.69
CA ASN A 281 -9.51 21.27 2.83
C ASN A 281 -10.50 21.87 3.85
N THR A 282 -11.81 21.59 3.76
CA THR A 282 -12.81 22.23 4.65
C THR A 282 -12.80 21.67 6.07
N THR A 283 -12.28 20.45 6.26
CA THR A 283 -12.19 19.80 7.57
C THR A 283 -10.84 19.09 7.70
N VAL A 284 -10.17 19.30 8.83
CA VAL A 284 -8.89 18.70 9.19
C VAL A 284 -8.99 18.21 10.63
N GLY A 285 -8.62 16.96 10.87
CA GLY A 285 -8.48 16.38 12.20
C GLY A 285 -7.09 15.79 12.34
N GLU A 286 -6.23 16.45 13.11
CA GLU A 286 -4.86 16.00 13.39
C GLU A 286 -4.66 15.87 14.88
N TYR A 287 -4.08 14.74 15.28
CA TYR A 287 -3.95 14.37 16.67
C TYR A 287 -2.51 13.91 16.95
N PRO A 288 -1.87 14.44 18.01
CA PRO A 288 -0.54 13.99 18.38
C PRO A 288 -0.57 12.53 18.78
N LEU A 289 0.50 11.81 18.46
CA LEU A 289 0.70 10.43 18.90
C LEU A 289 1.77 10.37 19.98
N SER A 290 1.60 9.47 20.94
CA SER A 290 2.64 9.16 21.94
C SER A 290 3.86 8.47 21.31
N HIS A 291 3.65 7.75 20.21
CA HIS A 291 4.64 6.93 19.51
C HIS A 291 4.41 6.99 18.00
N THR A 292 5.46 6.75 17.21
CA THR A 292 5.40 6.74 15.75
C THR A 292 5.48 5.32 15.19
N SER A 293 5.17 5.20 13.91
CA SER A 293 5.23 3.98 13.11
C SER A 293 5.89 4.28 11.76
N THR A 294 6.35 3.26 11.06
CA THR A 294 6.90 3.40 9.71
C THR A 294 5.75 3.64 8.73
N HIS A 295 4.72 2.79 8.77
CA HIS A 295 3.50 2.92 7.99
C HIS A 295 2.29 2.94 8.92
N PHE A 296 1.21 3.56 8.44
CA PHE A 296 -0.10 3.58 9.09
C PHE A 296 -1.19 3.28 8.06
N HIS A 297 -2.29 2.69 8.52
CA HIS A 297 -3.54 2.57 7.76
C HIS A 297 -4.75 2.67 8.70
N SER A 298 -5.88 3.11 8.15
CA SER A 298 -7.20 3.09 8.80
C SER A 298 -8.32 3.26 7.76
N ASN A 299 -9.54 2.92 8.14
CA ASN A 299 -10.72 3.19 7.32
C ASN A 299 -11.35 4.56 7.65
N ASP A 300 -11.06 5.08 8.83
CA ASP A 300 -11.50 6.38 9.36
C ASP A 300 -10.51 6.87 10.45
N LEU A 301 -10.87 7.90 11.22
CA LEU A 301 -10.06 8.37 12.36
C LEU A 301 -10.27 7.55 13.66
N ASN A 302 -11.27 6.68 13.75
CA ASN A 302 -11.64 6.05 15.02
C ASN A 302 -10.61 5.03 15.49
N LEU A 303 -10.00 4.31 14.54
CA LEU A 303 -8.99 3.29 14.82
C LEU A 303 -7.88 3.34 13.77
N ILE A 304 -6.65 3.55 14.20
CA ILE A 304 -5.45 3.49 13.34
C ILE A 304 -4.58 2.31 13.73
N VAL A 305 -4.01 1.65 12.72
CA VAL A 305 -2.97 0.63 12.90
C VAL A 305 -1.64 1.16 12.37
N GLY A 306 -0.56 0.88 13.10
CA GLY A 306 0.82 1.07 12.65
C GLY A 306 1.67 -0.17 12.86
N ASP A 307 2.71 -0.35 12.06
CA ASP A 307 3.72 -1.42 12.15
C ASP A 307 4.94 -1.13 13.03
N GLY A 308 4.88 -0.07 13.84
CA GLY A 308 5.97 0.33 14.71
C GLY A 308 7.26 0.63 13.92
N ASN A 309 8.38 0.18 14.45
CA ASN A 309 9.69 0.36 13.83
C ASN A 309 10.65 -0.78 14.21
N ARG A 310 11.91 -0.68 13.77
CA ARG A 310 12.93 -1.71 14.03
C ARG A 310 13.13 -2.02 15.52
N ASP A 311 13.02 -1.02 16.39
CA ASP A 311 13.20 -1.17 17.84
C ASP A 311 11.91 -1.63 18.52
N ARG A 312 10.75 -1.36 17.89
CA ARG A 312 9.40 -1.71 18.35
C ARG A 312 8.65 -2.46 17.27
N PRO A 313 9.00 -3.73 16.99
CA PRO A 313 8.46 -4.49 15.88
C PRO A 313 7.07 -5.06 16.22
N PHE A 314 6.11 -4.17 16.46
CA PHE A 314 4.75 -4.47 16.90
C PHE A 314 3.72 -3.91 15.91
N LEU A 315 2.61 -4.63 15.75
CA LEU A 315 1.38 -3.99 15.28
C LEU A 315 0.77 -3.23 16.45
N LEU A 316 0.59 -1.94 16.28
CA LEU A 316 0.16 -0.99 17.29
C LEU A 316 -1.19 -0.41 16.89
N LEU A 317 -2.11 -0.32 17.86
CA LEU A 317 -3.43 0.26 17.67
C LEU A 317 -3.59 1.53 18.50
N TRP A 318 -4.17 2.57 17.91
CA TRP A 318 -4.63 3.75 18.62
C TRP A 318 -6.12 3.97 18.36
N ARG A 319 -6.85 4.34 19.41
CA ARG A 319 -8.29 4.62 19.34
C ARG A 319 -8.54 6.10 19.57
N LEU A 320 -9.32 6.75 18.72
CA LEU A 320 -9.67 8.15 18.94
C LEU A 320 -10.73 8.28 20.03
N THR A 321 -10.50 9.19 20.98
CA THR A 321 -11.43 9.55 22.06
C THR A 321 -11.76 11.05 21.99
N GLU A 322 -12.62 11.53 22.88
CA GLU A 322 -12.89 12.98 23.03
C GLU A 322 -11.64 13.80 23.43
N HIS A 323 -10.59 13.14 23.91
CA HIS A 323 -9.33 13.75 24.32
C HIS A 323 -8.18 13.54 23.32
N GLY A 324 -8.45 12.96 22.15
CA GLY A 324 -7.44 12.56 21.16
C GLY A 324 -7.16 11.06 21.16
N TYR A 325 -6.10 10.64 20.47
CA TYR A 325 -5.74 9.22 20.38
C TYR A 325 -5.25 8.66 21.72
N GLU A 326 -5.86 7.57 22.17
CA GLU A 326 -5.38 6.72 23.25
C GLU A 326 -4.52 5.58 22.68
N GLY A 327 -3.45 5.21 23.39
CA GLY A 327 -2.53 4.13 23.02
C GLY A 327 -1.06 4.58 22.83
N PRO A 328 -0.23 3.80 22.12
CA PRO A 328 -0.61 2.58 21.42
C PRO A 328 -0.85 1.40 22.36
N ARG A 329 -1.82 0.57 21.99
CA ARG A 329 -1.98 -0.79 22.49
C ARG A 329 -1.27 -1.76 21.55
N VAL A 330 -0.62 -2.79 22.11
CA VAL A 330 0.10 -3.79 21.32
C VAL A 330 -0.86 -4.88 20.90
N LEU A 331 -1.07 -5.04 19.59
CA LEU A 331 -1.86 -6.14 19.04
C LEU A 331 -1.05 -7.44 19.02
N LEU A 332 0.14 -7.38 18.41
CA LEU A 332 1.07 -8.51 18.31
C LEU A 332 2.48 -8.03 17.96
N ARG A 333 3.47 -8.92 18.06
CA ARG A 333 4.83 -8.69 17.57
C ARG A 333 4.98 -9.28 16.17
N HIS A 334 4.97 -8.43 15.14
CA HIS A 334 4.90 -8.91 13.75
C HIS A 334 6.18 -9.66 13.33
N ARG A 335 7.37 -9.30 13.86
CA ARG A 335 8.68 -9.94 13.54
C ARG A 335 9.10 -9.88 12.07
N GLY A 336 8.67 -8.83 11.37
CA GLY A 336 9.04 -8.53 9.99
C GLY A 336 10.41 -7.86 9.93
N SER A 337 11.22 -8.23 8.95
CA SER A 337 12.60 -7.75 8.80
C SER A 337 12.71 -6.36 8.18
N PHE A 338 11.69 -5.93 7.42
CA PHE A 338 11.73 -4.71 6.59
C PHE A 338 12.93 -4.66 5.62
N HIS A 339 13.49 -5.82 5.23
CA HIS A 339 14.72 -5.83 4.43
C HIS A 339 14.52 -5.34 2.99
N ILE A 340 13.38 -5.69 2.39
CA ILE A 340 12.93 -5.29 1.07
C ILE A 340 11.44 -5.00 1.11
N GLN A 341 10.91 -4.25 0.13
CA GLN A 341 9.49 -3.86 0.10
C GLN A 341 8.54 -5.07 0.23
N ALA A 342 8.86 -6.20 -0.39
CA ALA A 342 8.06 -7.42 -0.31
C ALA A 342 7.89 -7.99 1.11
N VAL A 343 8.74 -7.61 2.07
CA VAL A 343 8.65 -8.05 3.48
C VAL A 343 8.46 -6.87 4.45
N HIS A 344 8.11 -5.70 3.93
CA HIS A 344 7.55 -4.64 4.74
C HIS A 344 6.18 -5.06 5.28
N VAL A 345 5.91 -4.70 6.53
CA VAL A 345 4.69 -5.14 7.22
C VAL A 345 3.44 -4.61 6.55
N HIS A 346 3.44 -3.31 6.24
CA HIS A 346 2.38 -2.63 5.49
C HIS A 346 0.99 -2.99 6.02
N PRO A 347 0.69 -2.72 7.30
CA PRO A 347 -0.56 -3.15 7.89
C PRO A 347 -1.72 -2.43 7.19
N ARG A 348 -2.76 -3.19 6.85
CA ARG A 348 -3.95 -2.66 6.19
C ARG A 348 -5.18 -3.17 6.90
N VAL A 349 -6.07 -2.26 7.25
CA VAL A 349 -7.41 -2.60 7.77
C VAL A 349 -8.26 -3.09 6.60
N SER A 350 -8.92 -4.23 6.78
CA SER A 350 -9.88 -4.79 5.83
C SER A 350 -11.04 -3.81 5.54
N PRO A 351 -11.69 -3.88 4.37
CA PRO A 351 -12.74 -2.92 4.00
C PRO A 351 -13.92 -2.86 4.98
N ASP A 352 -14.24 -3.96 5.65
CA ASP A 352 -15.31 -4.01 6.66
C ASP A 352 -14.87 -3.59 8.08
N GLY A 353 -13.58 -3.26 8.26
CA GLY A 353 -13.03 -2.79 9.52
C GLY A 353 -12.84 -3.86 10.59
N ARG A 354 -12.86 -5.15 10.24
CA ARG A 354 -12.85 -6.26 11.22
C ARG A 354 -11.49 -6.92 11.40
N GLN A 355 -10.67 -6.90 10.37
CA GLN A 355 -9.38 -7.58 10.32
C GLN A 355 -8.25 -6.64 9.88
N ILE A 356 -7.01 -7.01 10.21
CA ILE A 356 -5.78 -6.38 9.73
C ILE A 356 -4.97 -7.42 8.93
N LEU A 357 -4.65 -7.09 7.69
CA LEU A 357 -3.71 -7.81 6.84
C LEU A 357 -2.32 -7.20 6.98
N TYR A 358 -1.30 -8.04 7.08
CA TYR A 358 0.10 -7.61 7.12
C TYR A 358 1.02 -8.69 6.55
N THR A 359 2.22 -8.31 6.11
CA THR A 359 3.26 -9.27 5.71
C THR A 359 4.29 -9.42 6.83
N SER A 360 4.83 -10.62 7.02
CA SER A 360 5.98 -10.82 7.88
C SER A 360 6.82 -12.02 7.45
N ASP A 361 8.09 -12.06 7.87
CA ASP A 361 9.07 -13.09 7.53
C ASP A 361 9.79 -13.70 8.75
N PRO A 362 9.07 -14.10 9.83
CA PRO A 362 9.70 -14.56 11.07
C PRO A 362 10.54 -15.84 10.90
N ARG A 363 10.36 -16.56 9.79
CA ARG A 363 11.07 -17.79 9.41
C ARG A 363 11.96 -17.61 8.17
N GLY A 364 12.18 -16.37 7.72
CA GLY A 364 13.06 -16.02 6.61
C GLY A 364 12.39 -15.82 5.25
N TYR A 365 11.12 -16.22 5.09
CA TYR A 365 10.32 -15.96 3.89
C TYR A 365 9.10 -15.13 4.25
N GLY A 366 8.74 -14.18 3.38
CA GLY A 366 7.56 -13.35 3.55
C GLY A 366 6.30 -14.19 3.44
N ASN A 367 5.34 -13.96 4.34
CA ASN A 367 4.01 -14.53 4.29
C ASN A 367 3.00 -13.43 4.66
N PRO A 368 1.84 -13.35 3.99
CA PRO A 368 0.74 -12.55 4.46
C PRO A 368 0.05 -13.23 5.65
N TYR A 369 -0.41 -12.41 6.59
CA TYR A 369 -1.08 -12.79 7.83
C TYR A 369 -2.34 -11.96 7.99
N LEU A 370 -3.39 -12.57 8.54
CA LEU A 370 -4.66 -11.93 8.81
C LEU A 370 -5.03 -12.09 10.29
N VAL A 371 -5.26 -10.99 10.97
CA VAL A 371 -5.62 -10.97 12.39
C VAL A 371 -6.94 -10.23 12.59
N GLU A 372 -7.85 -10.80 13.38
CA GLU A 372 -9.08 -10.13 13.81
C GLU A 372 -8.72 -8.95 14.72
N ILE A 373 -9.42 -7.83 14.58
CA ILE A 373 -9.30 -6.68 15.47
C ILE A 373 -10.10 -7.01 16.75
N PRO A 374 -9.44 -7.23 17.90
CA PRO A 374 -10.13 -7.51 19.15
C PRO A 374 -10.72 -6.22 19.74
N ASP A 375 -11.38 -6.33 20.90
CA ASP A 375 -11.63 -5.14 21.70
C ASP A 375 -10.30 -4.53 22.14
N VAL A 376 -9.97 -3.36 21.60
CA VAL A 376 -8.69 -2.67 21.80
C VAL A 376 -8.37 -2.47 23.28
N GLU A 377 -9.37 -2.31 24.15
CA GLU A 377 -9.14 -2.11 25.59
C GLU A 377 -8.63 -3.35 26.31
N THR A 378 -8.75 -4.52 25.68
CA THR A 378 -8.23 -5.78 26.23
C THR A 378 -6.74 -5.99 25.95
N LEU A 379 -6.17 -5.20 25.05
CA LEU A 379 -4.76 -5.29 24.68
C LEU A 379 -3.88 -4.53 25.68
N PRO A 380 -2.64 -4.98 25.93
CA PRO A 380 -1.71 -4.28 26.81
C PRO A 380 -1.24 -2.97 26.16
N LEU A 381 -0.98 -1.95 26.98
CA LEU A 381 -0.27 -0.76 26.51
C LEU A 381 1.17 -1.12 26.14
N LEU A 382 1.74 -0.41 25.17
CA LEU A 382 3.14 -0.60 24.77
C LEU A 382 4.11 -0.48 25.97
N GLU A 383 3.88 0.47 26.87
CA GLU A 383 4.72 0.66 28.06
C GLU A 383 4.69 -0.54 29.02
N GLU A 384 3.58 -1.29 29.07
CA GLU A 384 3.47 -2.50 29.90
C GLU A 384 4.25 -3.66 29.29
N VAL A 385 4.29 -3.74 27.96
CA VAL A 385 5.05 -4.75 27.21
C VAL A 385 6.56 -4.47 27.26
N GLU A 386 6.96 -3.19 27.27
CA GLU A 386 8.38 -2.78 27.29
C GLU A 386 9.03 -2.86 28.68
N GLN A 387 8.26 -3.06 29.76
CA GLN A 387 8.83 -3.21 31.09
C GLN A 387 9.70 -4.48 31.20
N PRO A 388 10.87 -4.42 31.87
CA PRO A 388 11.66 -5.61 32.14
C PRO A 388 10.81 -6.60 32.93
N ARG A 389 10.68 -7.83 32.43
CA ARG A 389 10.09 -8.93 33.21
C ARG A 389 10.98 -9.12 34.46
N SER A 390 10.40 -8.87 35.64
CA SER A 390 11.06 -8.98 36.95
C SER A 390 11.57 -10.38 37.24
#